data_AF-Q386H4-F1
#
_entry.id   AF-Q386H4-F1
#
_cell.length_a   1.000
_cell.length_b   1.000
_cell.length_c   1.000
_cell.angle_alpha   90.00
_cell.angle_beta   90.00
_cell.angle_gamma   90.00
#
_symmetry.space_group_name_H-M   'P 1'
#
loop_
_entity.id
_entity.type
_entity.pdbx_description
1 polymer ?
#
loop_
_entity_poly.entity_id
_entity_poly.type
_entity_poly.pdbx_seq_one_letter_code
_entity_poly.pdbx_strand_id
1 'polypeptide(L)'
;MLNITRLRNLPEDLFEVDRRQKNGSNQSGKGWPQHKELIFDFTSLVRAYNQNKFEHLTDTFNNNRILISELVLHQLDEKNKVVRSTDAANAQEDDFHPVRLRDLINFLVTNMTESWLEFQRKGTQEDKQFTQLRCLNENVETPLRLISYALYKKRQGKDVLLVTSDSGLKCEAGLNSIDSQSIENIG
;
A
#
# COMPACT_ATOMS: atom_id res chain seq x y z
N MET A 1 -1.00 10.64 -21.63
CA MET A 1 -1.42 9.52 -20.76
C MET A 1 -0.98 9.80 -19.34
N LEU A 2 -1.88 9.74 -18.35
CA LEU A 2 -1.53 9.92 -16.93
C LEU A 2 -0.62 8.77 -16.47
N ASN A 3 0.44 9.07 -15.72
CA ASN A 3 1.34 8.06 -15.14
C ASN A 3 0.58 7.02 -14.29
N ILE A 4 -0.53 7.42 -13.66
CA ILE A 4 -1.38 6.52 -12.86
C ILE A 4 -2.19 5.56 -13.75
N THR A 5 -2.60 5.98 -14.95
CA THR A 5 -3.25 5.05 -15.90
C THR A 5 -2.30 3.93 -16.31
N ARG A 6 -0.97 4.17 -16.31
CA ARG A 6 0.03 3.11 -16.52
C ARG A 6 0.06 2.11 -15.37
N LEU A 7 -0.08 2.57 -14.12
CA LEU A 7 -0.18 1.68 -12.94
C LEU A 7 -1.47 0.84 -12.94
N ARG A 8 -2.56 1.36 -13.52
CA ARG A 8 -3.83 0.61 -13.64
C ARG A 8 -3.88 -0.35 -14.82
N ASN A 9 -3.12 -0.07 -15.87
CA ASN A 9 -3.06 -0.87 -17.09
C ASN A 9 -1.78 -1.72 -17.15
N LEU A 10 -1.27 -2.20 -16.01
CA LEU A 10 -0.07 -3.03 -15.99
C LEU A 10 -0.32 -4.30 -16.83
N PRO A 11 0.52 -4.58 -17.84
CA PRO A 11 0.39 -5.78 -18.67
C PRO A 11 0.51 -7.07 -17.83
N GLU A 12 -0.21 -8.12 -18.22
CA GLU A 12 -0.33 -9.39 -17.46
C GLU A 12 1.02 -10.10 -17.25
N ASP A 13 1.97 -9.81 -18.12
CA ASP A 13 3.33 -10.34 -18.27
C ASP A 13 4.36 -9.71 -17.31
N LEU A 14 4.01 -8.66 -16.56
CA LEU A 14 4.90 -8.12 -15.50
C LEU A 14 4.90 -8.95 -14.21
N PHE A 15 4.09 -10.02 -14.14
CA PHE A 15 3.83 -10.78 -12.91
C PHE A 15 4.46 -12.19 -12.92
N GLU A 16 5.38 -12.48 -13.83
CA GLU A 16 6.05 -13.79 -13.88
C GLU A 16 7.20 -13.96 -12.85
N VAL A 17 6.89 -14.79 -11.85
CA VAL A 17 7.66 -15.98 -11.41
C VAL A 17 9.11 -15.80 -10.89
N ASP A 18 9.21 -15.86 -9.56
CA ASP A 18 10.04 -16.78 -8.76
C ASP A 18 11.61 -16.70 -8.82
N ARG A 19 12.20 -16.76 -7.61
CA ARG A 19 13.58 -17.19 -7.25
C ARG A 19 14.73 -16.19 -7.39
N ARG A 20 15.18 -15.65 -6.25
CA ARG A 20 16.43 -16.06 -5.55
C ARG A 20 16.82 -15.05 -4.46
N GLN A 21 17.12 -15.60 -3.29
CA GLN A 21 17.74 -14.93 -2.15
C GLN A 21 18.96 -14.10 -2.57
N LYS A 22 19.01 -12.83 -2.17
CA LYS A 22 20.26 -12.05 -2.11
C LYS A 22 20.57 -11.74 -0.65
N ASN A 23 21.68 -12.32 -0.20
CA ASN A 23 22.29 -12.05 1.11
C ASN A 23 22.78 -10.59 1.15
N GLY A 24 22.41 -9.84 2.19
CA GLY A 24 22.89 -8.47 2.40
C GLY A 24 22.74 -7.98 3.84
N SER A 25 23.89 -7.85 4.51
CA SER A 25 24.22 -7.08 5.73
C SER A 25 23.19 -6.88 6.86
N ASN A 26 23.54 -7.47 8.01
CA ASN A 26 22.95 -7.27 9.33
C ASN A 26 23.10 -5.81 9.84
N GLN A 27 21.98 -5.09 9.99
CA GLN A 27 21.81 -4.13 11.08
C GLN A 27 20.42 -4.30 11.68
N SER A 28 20.38 -4.80 12.92
CA SER A 28 19.16 -5.08 13.66
C SER A 28 18.52 -3.80 14.22
N GLY A 29 17.49 -3.29 13.55
CA GLY A 29 16.58 -2.31 14.12
C GLY A 29 15.48 -3.00 14.92
N LYS A 30 15.56 -3.03 16.25
CA LYS A 30 14.43 -3.41 17.10
C LYS A 30 13.23 -2.50 16.76
N GLY A 31 12.14 -3.05 16.23
CA GLY A 31 10.89 -2.30 15.97
C GLY A 31 10.41 -2.31 14.51
N TRP A 32 11.24 -2.72 13.55
CA TRP A 32 10.82 -2.84 12.16
C TRP A 32 10.15 -4.20 11.90
N PRO A 33 9.06 -4.26 11.12
CA PRO A 33 8.50 -5.52 10.67
C PRO A 33 9.51 -6.26 9.78
N GLN A 34 9.50 -7.58 9.82
CA GLN A 34 10.39 -8.43 9.03
C GLN A 34 9.60 -9.52 8.31
N HIS A 35 9.94 -9.75 7.05
CA HIS A 35 9.35 -10.80 6.20
C HIS A 35 7.83 -10.71 6.08
N LYS A 36 7.27 -9.51 6.13
CA LYS A 36 5.82 -9.27 6.03
C LYS A 36 5.41 -8.68 4.68
N GLU A 37 4.15 -8.92 4.32
CA GLU A 37 3.42 -8.21 3.28
C GLU A 37 2.70 -7.01 3.90
N LEU A 38 3.16 -5.80 3.58
CA LEU A 38 2.69 -4.54 4.16
C LEU A 38 1.60 -3.94 3.29
N ILE A 39 0.37 -3.87 3.79
CA ILE A 39 -0.73 -3.16 3.12
C ILE A 39 -0.90 -1.81 3.79
N PHE A 40 -0.75 -0.74 3.04
CA PHE A 40 -0.92 0.63 3.54
C PHE A 40 -2.33 1.14 3.25
N ASP A 41 -2.88 1.94 4.17
CA ASP A 41 -3.89 2.92 3.78
C ASP A 41 -3.22 4.13 3.07
N PHE A 42 -4.03 4.96 2.42
CA PHE A 42 -3.51 6.10 1.66
C PHE A 42 -2.69 7.08 2.53
N THR A 43 -3.22 7.46 3.69
CA THR A 43 -2.57 8.43 4.59
C THR A 43 -1.22 7.90 5.08
N SER A 44 -1.16 6.63 5.45
CA SER A 44 0.02 5.96 5.95
C SER A 44 1.05 5.73 4.85
N LEU A 45 0.62 5.47 3.61
CA LEU A 45 1.51 5.40 2.45
C LEU A 45 2.22 6.73 2.22
N VAL A 46 1.45 7.83 2.20
CA VAL A 46 2.00 9.19 2.02
C VAL A 46 2.96 9.54 3.14
N ARG A 47 2.61 9.24 4.39
CA ARG A 47 3.48 9.46 5.55
C ARG A 47 4.76 8.63 5.49
N ALA A 48 4.67 7.34 5.17
CA ALA A 48 5.83 6.46 5.04
C ALA A 48 6.81 6.97 3.99
N TYR A 49 6.29 7.48 2.87
CA TYR A 49 7.09 8.07 1.80
C TYR A 49 7.75 9.37 2.27
N ASN A 50 6.98 10.25 2.91
CA ASN A 50 7.49 11.52 3.41
C ASN A 50 8.58 11.37 4.48
N GLN A 51 8.51 10.28 5.26
CA GLN A 51 9.47 9.91 6.29
C GLN A 51 10.62 9.04 5.78
N ASN A 52 10.73 8.80 4.46
CA ASN A 52 11.76 7.96 3.83
C ASN A 52 11.84 6.53 4.39
N LYS A 53 10.72 5.93 4.81
CA LYS A 53 10.71 4.61 5.46
C LYS A 53 10.82 3.43 4.50
N PHE A 54 10.55 3.64 3.21
CA PHE A 54 10.52 2.57 2.21
C PHE A 54 11.85 1.82 2.13
N GLU A 55 12.98 2.54 2.09
CA GLU A 55 14.31 1.93 2.00
C GLU A 55 14.56 0.93 3.15
N HIS A 56 14.25 1.32 4.39
CA HIS A 56 14.37 0.44 5.54
C HIS A 56 13.35 -0.72 5.50
N LEU A 57 12.10 -0.47 5.10
CA LEU A 57 11.09 -1.52 5.04
C LEU A 57 11.44 -2.62 4.04
N THR A 58 12.09 -2.27 2.93
CA THR A 58 12.36 -3.18 1.81
C THR A 58 13.82 -3.57 1.69
N ASP A 59 14.66 -3.24 2.69
CA ASP A 59 16.06 -3.64 2.68
C ASP A 59 16.21 -5.17 2.74
N THR A 60 17.43 -5.65 2.52
CA THR A 60 17.74 -7.09 2.51
C THR A 60 17.53 -7.77 3.87
N PHE A 61 17.49 -7.00 4.96
CA PHE A 61 17.36 -7.52 6.31
C PHE A 61 15.88 -7.71 6.70
N ASN A 62 15.09 -6.64 6.58
CA ASN A 62 13.67 -6.64 6.85
C ASN A 62 12.91 -7.41 5.76
N ASN A 63 13.32 -7.28 4.49
CA ASN A 63 12.80 -8.05 3.37
C ASN A 63 11.26 -8.11 3.34
N ASN A 64 10.62 -6.97 3.58
CA ASN A 64 9.17 -6.84 3.46
C ASN A 64 8.78 -6.57 2.01
N ARG A 65 7.55 -6.92 1.67
CA ARG A 65 6.91 -6.54 0.42
C ARG A 65 5.82 -5.51 0.69
N ILE A 66 5.69 -4.53 -0.18
CA ILE A 66 4.72 -3.44 -0.10
C ILE A 66 3.62 -3.73 -1.10
N LEU A 67 2.40 -3.84 -0.56
CA LEU A 67 1.20 -4.14 -1.29
C LEU A 67 0.36 -2.88 -1.42
N ILE A 68 0.22 -2.38 -2.65
CA ILE A 68 -0.61 -1.22 -2.97
C ILE A 68 -1.98 -1.71 -3.44
N SER A 69 -3.00 -1.49 -2.61
CA SER A 69 -4.36 -1.89 -2.93
C SER A 69 -4.95 -1.09 -4.09
N GLU A 70 -5.98 -1.64 -4.74
CA GLU A 70 -6.73 -0.94 -5.78
C GLU A 70 -7.35 0.36 -5.22
N LEU A 71 -7.86 0.30 -3.99
CA LEU A 71 -8.41 1.46 -3.30
C LEU A 71 -7.39 2.59 -3.19
N VAL A 72 -6.15 2.28 -2.80
CA VAL A 72 -5.10 3.29 -2.67
C VAL A 72 -4.69 3.85 -4.03
N LEU A 73 -4.63 3.00 -5.08
CA LEU A 73 -4.46 3.47 -6.47
C LEU A 73 -5.63 4.36 -6.92
N HIS A 74 -6.84 4.12 -6.42
CA HIS A 74 -7.99 4.99 -6.65
C HIS A 74 -7.78 6.37 -6.03
N GLN A 75 -7.48 6.39 -4.75
CA GLN A 75 -7.25 7.60 -3.96
C GLN A 75 -6.06 8.42 -4.50
N LEU A 76 -4.98 7.78 -4.96
CA LEU A 76 -3.86 8.46 -5.62
C LEU A 76 -4.28 9.17 -6.91
N ASP A 77 -5.14 8.55 -7.74
CA ASP A 77 -5.63 9.16 -8.98
C ASP A 77 -6.54 10.36 -8.71
N GLU A 78 -7.47 10.21 -7.77
CA GLU A 78 -8.38 11.27 -7.36
C GLU A 78 -7.61 12.49 -6.86
N LYS A 79 -6.67 12.28 -5.92
CA LYS A 79 -5.87 13.37 -5.37
C LYS A 79 -4.94 14.01 -6.40
N ASN A 80 -4.40 13.23 -7.34
CA ASN A 80 -3.59 13.77 -8.43
C ASN A 80 -4.40 14.61 -9.43
N LYS A 81 -5.68 14.28 -9.66
CA LYS A 81 -6.57 15.14 -10.46
C LYS A 81 -6.82 16.47 -9.77
N VAL A 82 -7.11 16.46 -8.47
CA VAL A 82 -7.30 17.68 -7.66
C VAL A 82 -6.04 18.55 -7.71
N VAL A 83 -4.86 17.96 -7.49
CA VAL A 83 -3.56 18.66 -7.55
C VAL A 83 -3.29 19.30 -8.92
N ARG A 84 -3.82 18.74 -10.01
CA ARG A 84 -3.66 19.31 -11.36
C ARG A 84 -4.65 20.43 -11.65
N SER A 85 -5.82 20.41 -11.03
CA SER A 85 -6.84 21.46 -11.20
C SER A 85 -6.59 22.68 -10.32
N THR A 86 -5.91 22.52 -9.18
CA THR A 86 -5.63 23.63 -8.27
C THR A 86 -4.34 24.32 -8.69
N ASP A 87 -4.42 25.60 -9.07
CA ASP A 87 -3.24 26.46 -9.17
C ASP A 87 -2.46 26.35 -7.85
N ALA A 88 -1.17 25.99 -7.94
CA ALA A 88 -0.32 25.66 -6.79
C ALA A 88 -0.26 26.75 -5.71
N ALA A 89 -0.71 27.97 -6.02
CA ALA A 89 -0.76 29.11 -5.12
C ALA A 89 -1.81 29.00 -3.99
N ASN A 90 -2.85 28.16 -4.13
CA ASN A 90 -3.94 28.04 -3.14
C ASN A 90 -3.97 26.71 -2.38
N ALA A 91 -2.91 25.90 -2.47
CA ALA A 91 -2.83 24.67 -1.70
C ALA A 91 -2.66 25.00 -0.20
N GLN A 92 -3.78 25.01 0.54
CA GLN A 92 -3.82 25.19 1.98
C GLN A 92 -3.02 24.08 2.69
N GLU A 93 -2.39 24.46 3.81
CA GLU A 93 -1.35 23.75 4.60
C GLU A 93 -1.78 22.42 5.26
N ASP A 94 -2.79 21.72 4.76
CA ASP A 94 -3.14 20.39 5.29
C ASP A 94 -2.22 19.33 4.69
N ASP A 95 -1.17 18.93 5.44
CA ASP A 95 -0.31 17.70 5.40
C ASP A 95 0.04 17.04 4.03
N PHE A 96 -0.35 17.68 2.95
CA PHE A 96 -0.57 17.11 1.63
C PHE A 96 0.00 18.07 0.61
N HIS A 97 1.32 18.18 0.62
CA HIS A 97 2.02 19.02 -0.32
C HIS A 97 1.89 18.41 -1.73
N PRO A 98 1.31 19.12 -2.72
CA PRO A 98 1.09 18.61 -4.08
C PRO A 98 2.33 18.02 -4.74
N VAL A 99 3.51 18.57 -4.43
CA VAL A 99 4.81 18.06 -4.91
C VAL A 99 5.10 16.66 -4.36
N ARG A 100 4.87 16.42 -3.06
CA ARG A 100 5.12 15.12 -2.41
C ARG A 100 4.24 14.01 -2.99
N LEU A 101 2.99 14.32 -3.34
CA LEU A 101 2.12 13.35 -4.02
C LEU A 101 2.66 12.96 -5.39
N ARG A 102 3.10 13.94 -6.19
CA ARG A 102 3.69 13.68 -7.51
C ARG A 102 4.97 12.85 -7.38
N ASP A 103 5.80 13.16 -6.40
CA ASP A 103 7.04 12.43 -6.12
C ASP A 103 6.74 10.98 -5.69
N LEU A 104 5.73 10.76 -4.84
CA LEU A 104 5.26 9.42 -4.50
C LEU A 104 4.76 8.65 -5.73
N ILE A 105 3.96 9.27 -6.59
CA ILE A 105 3.48 8.62 -7.82
C ILE A 105 4.65 8.27 -8.72
N ASN A 106 5.61 9.17 -8.90
CA ASN A 106 6.80 8.90 -9.69
C ASN A 106 7.63 7.77 -9.07
N PHE A 107 7.81 7.76 -7.75
CA PHE A 107 8.47 6.69 -7.03
C PHE A 107 7.81 5.33 -7.27
N LEU A 108 6.48 5.24 -7.15
CA LEU A 108 5.74 3.99 -7.42
C LEU A 108 5.87 3.53 -8.87
N VAL A 109 5.84 4.47 -9.83
CA VAL A 109 5.99 4.16 -11.26
C VAL A 109 7.41 3.70 -11.58
N THR A 110 8.43 4.37 -11.04
CA THR A 110 9.83 4.00 -11.25
C THR A 110 10.15 2.61 -10.68
N ASN A 111 9.55 2.25 -9.55
CA ASN A 111 9.81 0.98 -8.87
C ASN A 111 8.76 -0.10 -9.19
N MET A 112 7.91 0.09 -10.21
CA MET A 112 6.77 -0.79 -10.44
C MET A 112 7.14 -2.24 -10.80
N THR A 113 8.39 -2.47 -11.19
CA THR A 113 8.94 -3.79 -11.54
C THR A 113 9.76 -4.41 -10.42
N GLU A 114 9.93 -3.72 -9.30
CA GLU A 114 10.70 -4.22 -8.17
C GLU A 114 9.95 -5.33 -7.45
N SER A 115 10.65 -6.40 -7.04
CA SER A 115 10.03 -7.58 -6.42
C SER A 115 9.42 -7.31 -5.05
N TRP A 116 9.88 -6.24 -4.38
CA TRP A 116 9.34 -5.77 -3.11
C TRP A 116 8.06 -4.96 -3.29
N LEU A 117 7.67 -4.55 -4.50
CA LEU A 117 6.45 -3.77 -4.75
C LEU A 117 5.42 -4.61 -5.51
N GLU A 118 4.19 -4.64 -5.04
CA GLU A 118 3.09 -5.31 -5.73
C GLU A 118 1.84 -4.42 -5.75
N PHE A 119 1.18 -4.36 -6.90
CA PHE A 119 -0.09 -3.67 -7.07
C PHE A 119 -1.24 -4.67 -7.14
N GLN A 120 -2.30 -4.40 -6.38
CA GLN A 120 -3.53 -5.17 -6.47
C GLN A 120 -4.18 -4.94 -7.84
N ARG A 121 -4.53 -6.03 -8.50
CA ARG A 121 -5.23 -5.99 -9.79
C ARG A 121 -6.69 -5.61 -9.60
N LYS A 122 -7.19 -4.75 -10.50
CA LYS A 122 -8.56 -4.23 -10.49
C LYS A 122 -9.61 -5.33 -10.40
N GLY A 123 -10.48 -5.27 -9.40
CA GLY A 123 -11.61 -6.17 -9.21
C GLY A 123 -11.21 -7.61 -8.86
N THR A 124 -9.98 -7.82 -8.36
CA THR A 124 -9.48 -9.16 -8.00
C THR A 124 -8.78 -9.15 -6.64
N GLN A 125 -8.34 -10.32 -6.21
CA GLN A 125 -7.57 -10.52 -4.97
C GLN A 125 -8.34 -10.07 -3.72
N GLU A 126 -9.66 -10.24 -3.70
CA GLU A 126 -10.51 -9.95 -2.54
C GLU A 126 -11.00 -11.24 -1.88
N ASP A 127 -11.17 -11.18 -0.57
CA ASP A 127 -11.79 -12.24 0.22
C ASP A 127 -13.30 -12.26 -0.04
N LYS A 128 -13.77 -13.27 -0.80
CA LYS A 128 -15.17 -13.40 -1.20
C LYS A 128 -16.14 -13.54 -0.02
N GLN A 129 -15.72 -14.19 1.08
CA GLN A 129 -16.59 -14.37 2.23
C GLN A 129 -16.75 -13.05 3.00
N PHE A 130 -15.66 -12.31 3.15
CA PHE A 130 -15.66 -11.01 3.80
C PHE A 130 -16.43 -9.96 2.98
N THR A 131 -16.23 -9.92 1.65
CA THR A 131 -16.96 -8.98 0.78
C THR A 131 -18.48 -9.21 0.83
N GLN A 132 -18.90 -10.48 0.86
CA GLN A 132 -20.32 -10.84 1.04
C GLN A 132 -20.84 -10.46 2.43
N LEU A 133 -20.11 -10.81 3.49
CA LEU A 133 -20.52 -10.55 4.87
C LEU A 133 -20.65 -9.05 5.18
N ARG A 134 -19.77 -8.22 4.61
CA ARG A 134 -19.75 -6.77 4.81
C ARG A 134 -20.46 -5.98 3.70
N CYS A 135 -21.13 -6.66 2.76
CA CYS A 135 -21.83 -6.05 1.62
C CYS A 135 -20.95 -5.08 0.80
N LEU A 136 -19.66 -5.40 0.62
CA LEU A 136 -18.70 -4.49 -0.03
C LEU A 136 -18.93 -4.33 -1.53
N ASN A 137 -19.74 -5.18 -2.15
CA ASN A 137 -20.07 -5.13 -3.58
C ASN A 137 -20.74 -3.81 -3.98
N GLU A 138 -21.44 -3.16 -3.05
CA GLU A 138 -22.16 -1.90 -3.29
C GLU A 138 -21.28 -0.67 -3.06
N ASN A 139 -20.20 -0.80 -2.26
CA ASN A 139 -19.31 0.30 -1.93
C ASN A 139 -17.86 -0.03 -2.29
N VAL A 140 -17.42 0.47 -3.45
CA VAL A 140 -16.06 0.25 -3.97
C VAL A 140 -14.99 1.11 -3.29
N GLU A 141 -15.39 2.13 -2.55
CA GLU A 141 -14.48 3.13 -1.95
C GLU A 141 -14.27 2.92 -0.44
N THR A 142 -14.96 1.94 0.14
CA THR A 142 -14.86 1.65 1.57
C THR A 142 -13.46 1.19 1.97
N PRO A 143 -12.88 1.77 3.05
CA PRO A 143 -11.60 1.31 3.60
C PRO A 143 -11.56 -0.17 3.97
N LEU A 144 -12.71 -0.80 4.21
CA LEU A 144 -12.82 -2.25 4.50
C LEU A 144 -12.28 -3.13 3.36
N ARG A 145 -12.11 -2.60 2.14
CA ARG A 145 -11.46 -3.33 1.05
C ARG A 145 -10.00 -3.64 1.32
N LEU A 146 -9.31 -2.83 2.13
CA LEU A 146 -7.96 -3.15 2.62
C LEU A 146 -7.97 -4.44 3.44
N ILE A 147 -8.98 -4.63 4.29
CA ILE A 147 -9.17 -5.84 5.10
C ILE A 147 -9.47 -7.04 4.19
N SER A 148 -10.33 -6.87 3.19
CA SER A 148 -10.61 -7.93 2.21
C SER A 148 -9.36 -8.37 1.46
N TYR A 149 -8.51 -7.43 1.03
CA TYR A 149 -7.25 -7.74 0.36
C TYR A 149 -6.25 -8.42 1.31
N ALA A 150 -6.15 -7.93 2.55
CA ALA A 150 -5.31 -8.53 3.58
C ALA A 150 -5.71 -9.99 3.88
N LEU A 151 -7.01 -10.26 4.01
CA LEU A 151 -7.54 -11.60 4.20
C LEU A 151 -7.24 -12.52 3.01
N TYR A 152 -7.38 -12.02 1.78
CA TYR A 152 -7.01 -12.77 0.58
C TYR A 152 -5.53 -13.18 0.62
N LYS A 153 -4.62 -12.25 0.93
CA LYS A 153 -3.18 -12.53 1.07
C LYS A 153 -2.88 -13.52 2.19
N LYS A 154 -3.55 -13.37 3.34
CA LYS A 154 -3.43 -14.30 4.46
C LYS A 154 -3.87 -15.73 4.09
N ARG A 155 -4.94 -15.89 3.30
CA ARG A 155 -5.36 -17.20 2.76
C ARG A 155 -4.36 -17.83 1.80
N GLN A 156 -3.51 -17.02 1.15
CA GLN A 156 -2.37 -17.50 0.37
C GLN A 156 -1.16 -17.88 1.23
N GLY A 157 -1.29 -17.90 2.55
CA GLY A 157 -0.23 -18.25 3.48
C GLY A 157 0.79 -17.13 3.70
N LYS A 158 0.43 -15.87 3.40
CA LYS A 158 1.29 -14.72 3.63
C LYS A 158 1.10 -14.15 5.04
N ASP A 159 2.19 -13.68 5.64
CA ASP A 159 2.16 -12.90 6.88
C ASP A 159 1.93 -11.42 6.53
N VAL A 160 0.77 -10.89 6.91
CA VAL A 160 0.28 -9.58 6.46
C VAL A 160 0.24 -8.61 7.64
N LEU A 161 0.78 -7.40 7.43
CA LEU A 161 0.64 -6.28 8.35
C LEU A 161 -0.14 -5.15 7.69
N LEU A 162 -1.24 -4.72 8.31
CA LEU A 162 -1.95 -3.52 7.91
C LEU A 162 -1.27 -2.28 8.53
N VAL A 163 -0.72 -1.42 7.70
CA VAL A 163 -0.09 -0.17 8.10
C VAL A 163 -1.12 0.95 8.03
N THR A 164 -1.69 1.30 9.18
CA THR A 164 -2.77 2.27 9.31
C THR A 164 -2.73 3.00 10.64
N SER A 165 -3.14 4.27 10.63
CA SER A 165 -3.40 5.04 11.85
C SER A 165 -4.89 5.13 12.20
N ASP A 166 -5.76 4.64 11.32
CA ASP A 166 -7.22 4.69 11.51
C ASP A 166 -7.67 3.66 12.54
N SER A 167 -8.30 4.14 13.62
CA SER A 167 -8.74 3.27 14.73
C SER A 167 -9.85 2.30 14.32
N GLY A 168 -10.71 2.66 13.38
CA GLY A 168 -11.77 1.80 12.86
C GLY A 168 -11.20 0.64 12.04
N LEU A 169 -10.23 0.94 11.15
CA LEU A 169 -9.49 -0.06 10.40
C LEU A 169 -8.68 -0.99 11.31
N LYS A 170 -8.01 -0.46 12.34
CA LYS A 170 -7.32 -1.30 13.33
C LYS A 170 -8.28 -2.24 14.06
N CYS A 171 -9.45 -1.75 14.45
CA CYS A 171 -10.48 -2.56 15.08
C CYS A 171 -10.95 -3.69 14.14
N GLU A 172 -11.29 -3.36 12.90
CA GLU A 172 -11.71 -4.36 11.91
C GLU A 172 -10.59 -5.35 11.55
N ALA A 173 -9.34 -4.90 11.47
CA ALA A 173 -8.19 -5.79 11.30
C ALA A 173 -8.07 -6.78 12.46
N GLY A 174 -8.18 -6.30 13.71
CA GLY A 174 -8.15 -7.15 14.91
C GLY A 174 -9.26 -8.20 14.93
N LEU A 175 -10.49 -7.83 14.57
CA LEU A 175 -11.63 -8.75 14.44
C LEU A 175 -11.39 -9.86 13.39
N ASN A 176 -10.55 -9.58 12.39
CA ASN A 176 -10.20 -10.51 11.32
C ASN A 176 -8.80 -11.14 11.52
N SER A 177 -8.23 -10.99 12.72
CA SER A 177 -6.90 -11.50 13.09
C SER A 177 -5.80 -11.05 12.13
N ILE A 178 -5.86 -9.81 11.67
CA ILE A 178 -4.82 -9.14 10.89
C ILE A 178 -4.06 -8.21 11.83
N ASP A 179 -2.74 -8.39 11.90
CA ASP A 179 -1.88 -7.48 12.65
C ASP A 179 -1.96 -6.08 12.05
N SER A 180 -1.96 -5.06 12.90
CA SER A 180 -1.96 -3.68 12.44
C SER A 180 -1.01 -2.81 13.25
N GLN A 181 -0.37 -1.85 12.58
CA GLN A 181 0.57 -0.92 13.20
C GLN A 181 0.46 0.43 12.51
N SER A 182 0.60 1.51 13.27
CA SER A 182 0.68 2.85 12.69
C SER A 182 2.09 3.14 12.21
N ILE A 183 2.21 3.96 11.17
CA ILE A 183 3.50 4.28 10.57
C ILE A 183 4.43 4.99 11.57
N GLU A 184 3.89 5.74 12.52
CA GLU A 184 4.63 6.43 13.58
C GLU A 184 5.30 5.45 14.55
N ASN A 185 4.78 4.23 14.67
CA ASN A 185 5.30 3.20 15.57
C ASN A 185 6.22 2.20 14.87
N ILE A 186 6.46 2.36 13.56
CA ILE A 186 7.36 1.50 12.79
C ILE A 186 8.76 2.13 12.78
N GLY A 187 9.73 1.43 13.39
CA GLY A 187 11.11 1.91 13.57
C GLY A 187 11.30 2.84 14.77
#